data_AF-A0A7C5TFS5-F1
#
_entry.id   AF-A0A7C5TFS5-F1
#
_cell.length_a   1.000
_cell.length_b   1.000
_cell.length_c   1.000
_cell.angle_alpha   90.00
_cell.angle_beta   90.00
_cell.angle_gamma   90.00
#
_symmetry.space_group_name_H-M   'P 1'
#
loop_
_entity.id
_entity.type
_entity.pdbx_description
1 polymer ?
#
loop_
_entity_poly.entity_id
_entity_poly.type
_entity_poly.pdbx_seq_one_letter_code
_entity_poly.pdbx_strand_id
1 'polypeptide(L)'
;PNDYELLGIVVSKSPVPIAAGENEYYIGGFRELARLGLAYVQPDISKVGGLLRLIEVVKAVNGLGKSVAPHHRPHKSILAHIYTLHVASVIDGITLVEWPLAWVNEIYDEEVTVRNGEIDIANLVKRKGVGLGIREEILSKYPYEKKYTPLIFH
;
A
#
# COMPACT_ATOMS: atom_id res chain seq x y z
N PRO A 1 -14.12 0.09 -5.70
CA PRO A 1 -15.35 0.90 -5.54
C PRO A 1 -16.52 0.12 -6.11
N ASN A 2 -17.73 0.31 -5.61
CA ASN A 2 -18.86 -0.51 -6.04
C ASN A 2 -19.39 -0.10 -7.43
N ASP A 3 -19.06 1.11 -7.89
CA ASP A 3 -19.44 1.64 -9.20
C ASP A 3 -18.32 2.55 -9.74
N TYR A 4 -17.72 2.16 -10.88
CA TYR A 4 -16.65 2.92 -11.51
C TYR A 4 -17.18 4.09 -12.36
N GLU A 5 -18.39 4.00 -12.91
CA GLU A 5 -18.98 5.04 -13.73
C GLU A 5 -19.34 6.26 -12.87
N LEU A 6 -19.99 6.03 -11.73
CA LEU A 6 -20.30 7.10 -10.78
C LEU A 6 -19.03 7.76 -10.24
N LEU A 7 -17.98 6.98 -9.97
CA LEU A 7 -16.68 7.54 -9.59
C LEU A 7 -16.12 8.41 -10.72
N GLY A 8 -16.20 7.97 -11.97
CA GLY A 8 -15.79 8.76 -13.14
C GLY A 8 -16.52 10.10 -13.25
N ILE A 9 -17.82 10.13 -12.95
CA ILE A 9 -18.59 11.39 -12.91
C ILE A 9 -18.03 12.33 -11.84
N VAL A 10 -17.73 11.83 -10.64
CA VAL A 10 -17.12 12.64 -9.57
C VAL A 10 -15.75 13.17 -10.01
N VAL A 11 -14.90 12.31 -10.59
CA VAL A 11 -13.59 12.71 -11.10
C VAL A 11 -13.71 13.83 -12.13
N SER A 12 -14.66 13.73 -13.06
CA SER A 12 -14.85 14.73 -14.12
C SER A 12 -15.35 16.10 -13.64
N LYS A 13 -16.02 16.15 -12.48
CA LYS A 13 -16.67 17.37 -11.95
C LYS A 13 -15.94 17.98 -10.77
N SER A 14 -15.06 17.22 -10.12
CA SER A 14 -14.38 17.67 -8.90
C SER A 14 -13.28 18.67 -9.24
N PRO A 15 -13.24 19.85 -8.58
CA PRO A 15 -12.09 20.75 -8.67
C PRO A 15 -10.88 20.24 -7.88
N VAL A 16 -11.07 19.21 -7.04
CA VAL A 16 -10.01 18.58 -6.23
C VAL A 16 -9.62 17.24 -6.87
N PRO A 17 -8.31 16.96 -7.04
CA PRO A 17 -7.85 15.67 -7.56
C PRO A 17 -8.35 14.49 -6.73
N ILE A 18 -8.87 13.47 -7.39
CA ILE A 18 -9.43 12.27 -6.73
C ILE A 18 -8.43 11.13 -6.82
N ALA A 19 -8.22 10.43 -5.71
CA ALA A 19 -7.50 9.17 -5.62
C ALA A 19 -8.45 8.06 -5.15
N ALA A 20 -8.25 6.84 -5.65
CA ALA A 20 -9.05 5.69 -5.26
C ALA A 20 -8.29 4.37 -5.50
N GLY A 21 -8.77 3.27 -4.89
CA GLY A 21 -8.25 1.93 -5.15
C GLY A 21 -7.89 1.13 -3.91
N GLU A 22 -7.96 1.73 -2.72
CA GLU A 22 -7.61 1.05 -1.46
C GLU A 22 -8.45 -0.20 -1.18
N ASN A 23 -9.68 -0.28 -1.73
CA ASN A 23 -10.59 -1.42 -1.61
C ASN A 23 -10.84 -2.08 -2.97
N GLU A 24 -9.89 -1.98 -3.88
CA GLU A 24 -9.84 -2.76 -5.12
C GLU A 24 -8.86 -3.93 -4.95
N TYR A 25 -9.18 -5.07 -5.55
CA TYR A 25 -8.47 -6.34 -5.32
C TYR A 25 -7.90 -6.95 -6.59
N TYR A 26 -8.58 -6.76 -7.73
CA TYR A 26 -8.24 -7.45 -8.97
C TYR A 26 -7.70 -6.48 -10.03
N ILE A 27 -6.77 -6.97 -10.86
CA ILE A 27 -6.13 -6.18 -11.92
C ILE A 27 -7.13 -5.56 -12.90
N GLY A 28 -8.26 -6.22 -13.15
CA GLY A 28 -9.35 -5.70 -13.97
C GLY A 28 -9.92 -4.40 -13.40
N GLY A 29 -10.25 -4.39 -12.11
CA GLY A 29 -10.76 -3.19 -11.43
C GLY A 29 -9.73 -2.05 -11.43
N PHE A 30 -8.45 -2.34 -11.26
CA PHE A 30 -7.40 -1.32 -11.37
C PHE A 30 -7.28 -0.74 -12.78
N ARG A 31 -7.51 -1.53 -13.84
CA ARG A 31 -7.56 -1.01 -15.21
C ARG A 31 -8.75 -0.09 -15.43
N GLU A 32 -9.92 -0.42 -14.86
CA GLU A 32 -11.08 0.47 -14.90
C GLU A 32 -10.76 1.78 -14.19
N LEU A 33 -10.25 1.73 -12.96
CA LEU A 33 -9.83 2.92 -12.20
C LEU A 33 -8.85 3.80 -12.96
N ALA A 34 -7.84 3.22 -13.61
CA ALA A 34 -6.84 3.97 -14.36
C ALA A 34 -7.44 4.78 -15.53
N ARG A 35 -8.59 4.36 -16.08
CA ARG A 35 -9.27 5.06 -17.18
C ARG A 35 -10.17 6.21 -16.71
N LEU A 36 -10.49 6.30 -15.42
CA LEU A 36 -11.43 7.31 -14.90
C LEU A 36 -10.84 8.71 -14.76
N GLY A 37 -9.55 8.91 -15.06
CA GLY A 37 -8.90 10.21 -14.90
C GLY A 37 -8.43 10.52 -13.47
N LEU A 38 -8.39 9.52 -12.58
CA LEU A 38 -7.86 9.67 -11.22
C LEU A 38 -6.45 10.29 -11.20
N ALA A 39 -6.14 11.01 -10.12
CA ALA A 39 -4.80 11.51 -9.87
C ALA A 39 -3.84 10.39 -9.45
N TYR A 40 -4.31 9.50 -8.56
CA TYR A 40 -3.57 8.33 -8.12
C TYR A 40 -4.47 7.11 -7.97
N VAL A 41 -3.95 5.95 -8.38
CA VAL A 41 -4.54 4.65 -8.05
C VAL A 41 -3.85 4.09 -6.81
N GLN A 42 -4.62 3.58 -5.85
CA GLN A 42 -4.13 3.27 -4.49
C GLN A 42 -4.24 1.79 -4.11
N PRO A 43 -3.54 0.86 -4.78
CA PRO A 43 -3.54 -0.55 -4.39
C PRO A 43 -2.88 -0.74 -3.02
N ASP A 44 -3.33 -1.76 -2.29
CA ASP A 44 -2.72 -2.23 -1.04
C ASP A 44 -2.11 -3.61 -1.28
N ILE A 45 -0.81 -3.76 -1.04
CA ILE A 45 -0.08 -5.02 -1.26
C ILE A 45 -0.71 -6.22 -0.55
N SER A 46 -1.30 -5.98 0.63
CA SER A 46 -1.94 -7.01 1.45
C SER A 46 -3.33 -7.40 0.95
N LYS A 47 -3.89 -6.65 0.00
CA LYS A 47 -5.21 -6.92 -0.59
C LYS A 47 -5.11 -7.44 -2.02
N VAL A 48 -4.17 -6.93 -2.80
CA VAL A 48 -3.98 -7.36 -4.20
C VAL A 48 -3.33 -8.74 -4.33
N GLY A 49 -2.80 -9.29 -3.23
CA GLY A 49 -2.24 -10.64 -3.19
C GLY A 49 -0.71 -10.69 -3.19
N GLY A 50 -0.05 -9.67 -2.65
CA GLY A 50 1.40 -9.67 -2.41
C GLY A 50 2.24 -9.03 -3.52
N LEU A 51 3.55 -9.24 -3.42
CA LEU A 51 4.58 -8.56 -4.20
C LEU A 51 4.38 -8.65 -5.72
N LEU A 52 4.25 -9.86 -6.25
CA LEU A 52 4.13 -10.09 -7.70
C LEU A 52 2.83 -9.48 -8.25
N ARG A 53 1.74 -9.61 -7.51
CA ARG A 53 0.45 -9.01 -7.88
C ARG A 53 0.50 -7.49 -7.85
N LEU A 54 1.16 -6.90 -6.86
CA LEU A 54 1.35 -5.44 -6.82
C LEU A 54 2.16 -4.96 -8.04
N ILE A 55 3.23 -5.67 -8.41
CA ILE A 55 4.03 -5.34 -9.62
C ILE A 55 3.15 -5.40 -10.88
N GLU A 56 2.33 -6.44 -11.03
CA GLU A 56 1.40 -6.57 -12.16
C GLU A 56 0.39 -5.42 -12.20
N VAL A 57 -0.16 -5.03 -11.05
CA VAL A 57 -1.09 -3.90 -10.93
C VAL A 57 -0.40 -2.58 -11.29
N VAL A 58 0.78 -2.30 -10.75
CA VAL A 58 1.52 -1.07 -11.04
C VAL A 58 1.83 -0.97 -12.53
N LYS A 59 2.33 -2.04 -13.15
CA LYS A 59 2.60 -2.07 -14.59
C LYS A 59 1.33 -1.87 -15.42
N ALA A 60 0.20 -2.46 -15.02
CA ALA A 60 -1.05 -2.31 -15.74
C ALA A 60 -1.62 -0.88 -15.66
N VAL A 61 -1.53 -0.24 -14.50
CA VAL A 61 -1.96 1.15 -14.30
C VAL A 61 -1.00 2.11 -15.02
N ASN A 62 0.31 1.89 -14.91
CA ASN A 62 1.32 2.71 -15.56
C ASN A 62 1.27 2.62 -17.09
N GLY A 63 1.00 1.44 -17.65
CA GLY A 63 0.77 1.26 -19.09
C GLY A 63 -0.46 2.01 -19.62
N LEU A 64 -1.36 2.48 -18.75
CA LEU A 64 -2.50 3.34 -19.08
C LEU A 64 -2.21 4.83 -18.79
N GLY A 65 -0.94 5.20 -18.56
CA GLY A 65 -0.52 6.58 -18.34
C GLY A 65 -0.86 7.11 -16.95
N LYS A 66 -1.09 6.24 -15.97
CA LYS A 66 -1.41 6.63 -14.58
C LYS A 66 -0.35 6.15 -13.60
N SER A 67 -0.13 6.96 -12.57
CA SER A 67 0.75 6.57 -11.48
C SER A 67 -0.01 5.99 -10.31
N VAL A 68 0.73 5.24 -9.50
CA VAL A 68 0.25 4.55 -8.33
C VAL A 68 0.76 5.25 -7.07
N ALA A 69 -0.11 5.38 -6.08
CA ALA A 69 0.25 5.79 -4.73
C ALA A 69 -0.25 4.71 -3.77
N PRO A 70 0.55 3.67 -3.47
CA PRO A 70 0.09 2.53 -2.71
C PRO A 70 -0.46 2.96 -1.35
N HIS A 71 -1.65 2.43 -1.03
CA HIS A 71 -2.26 2.64 0.26
C HIS A 71 -1.69 1.66 1.28
N HIS A 72 -1.59 2.12 2.52
CA HIS A 72 -1.15 1.33 3.65
C HIS A 72 -2.19 1.40 4.76
N ARG A 73 -2.93 0.31 5.01
CA ARG A 73 -3.77 0.25 6.21
C ARG A 73 -2.89 0.29 7.46
N PRO A 74 -2.99 1.32 8.32
CA PRO A 74 -2.09 1.50 9.46
C PRO A 74 -2.18 0.37 10.49
N HIS A 75 -3.23 -0.46 10.42
CA HIS A 75 -3.46 -1.60 11.32
C HIS A 75 -2.72 -2.88 10.90
N LYS A 76 -1.97 -2.90 9.79
CA LYS A 76 -1.58 -4.15 9.11
C LYS A 76 -0.10 -4.57 9.18
N SER A 77 0.75 -3.92 9.99
CA SER A 77 2.21 -4.16 10.12
C SER A 77 3.08 -3.35 9.16
N ILE A 78 4.16 -2.77 9.69
CA ILE A 78 5.24 -2.12 8.92
C ILE A 78 5.87 -3.08 7.89
N LEU A 79 5.77 -4.39 8.09
CA LEU A 79 6.28 -5.41 7.17
C LEU A 79 5.66 -5.29 5.77
N ALA A 80 4.33 -5.11 5.69
CA ALA A 80 3.65 -4.92 4.42
C ALA A 80 4.13 -3.62 3.72
N HIS A 81 4.38 -2.59 4.52
CA HIS A 81 4.90 -1.33 4.01
C HIS A 81 6.31 -1.50 3.42
N ILE A 82 7.21 -2.22 4.10
CA ILE A 82 8.54 -2.49 3.56
C ILE A 82 8.46 -3.27 2.24
N TYR A 83 7.62 -4.29 2.13
CA TYR A 83 7.41 -4.96 0.83
C TYR A 83 6.93 -4.00 -0.28
N THR A 84 6.06 -3.05 0.03
CA THR A 84 5.67 -2.00 -0.92
C THR A 84 6.85 -1.12 -1.32
N LEU A 85 7.71 -0.74 -0.38
CA LEU A 85 8.92 0.05 -0.67
C LEU A 85 9.93 -0.72 -1.53
N HIS A 86 10.08 -2.04 -1.32
CA HIS A 86 10.86 -2.90 -2.21
C HIS A 86 10.35 -2.84 -3.65
N VAL A 87 9.03 -2.87 -3.86
CA VAL A 87 8.45 -2.70 -5.20
C VAL A 87 8.78 -1.32 -5.73
N ALA A 88 8.52 -0.28 -4.94
CA ALA A 88 8.78 1.11 -5.33
C ALA A 88 10.25 1.38 -5.68
N SER A 89 11.20 0.64 -5.09
CA SER A 89 12.63 0.80 -5.36
C SER A 89 13.11 0.08 -6.62
N VAL A 90 12.30 -0.78 -7.25
CA VAL A 90 12.74 -1.63 -8.38
C VAL A 90 11.88 -1.49 -9.64
N ILE A 91 10.72 -0.82 -9.57
CA ILE A 91 9.90 -0.51 -10.75
C ILE A 91 9.44 0.94 -10.75
N ASP A 92 9.26 1.48 -11.95
CA ASP A 92 8.63 2.78 -12.14
C ASP A 92 7.10 2.72 -11.93
N GLY A 93 6.49 3.90 -11.84
CA GLY A 93 5.04 4.06 -11.79
C GLY A 93 4.47 4.17 -10.38
N ILE A 94 5.28 4.06 -9.34
CA ILE A 94 4.93 4.46 -7.96
C ILE A 94 5.50 5.85 -7.70
N THR A 95 4.64 6.84 -7.39
CA THR A 95 5.08 8.22 -7.17
C THR A 95 5.35 8.54 -5.70
N LEU A 96 4.57 7.95 -4.81
CA LEU A 96 4.64 8.15 -3.36
C LEU A 96 4.05 6.93 -2.67
N VAL A 97 4.47 6.66 -1.44
CA VAL A 97 3.96 5.55 -0.63
C VAL A 97 3.40 6.13 0.67
N GLU A 98 2.16 5.76 1.02
CA GLU A 98 1.54 6.17 2.27
C GLU A 98 2.32 5.65 3.49
N TRP A 99 2.65 6.53 4.43
CA TRP A 99 3.44 6.20 5.61
C TRP A 99 2.55 6.03 6.87
N PRO A 100 2.65 4.91 7.62
CA PRO A 100 1.89 4.73 8.86
C PRO A 100 2.35 5.70 9.94
N LEU A 101 1.39 6.24 10.71
CA LEU A 101 1.68 7.14 11.83
C LEU A 101 2.31 6.43 13.03
N ALA A 102 2.03 5.14 13.23
CA ALA A 102 2.54 4.36 14.34
C ALA A 102 2.53 2.85 14.05
N TRP A 103 3.49 2.14 14.63
CA TRP A 103 3.53 0.68 14.71
C TRP A 103 4.32 0.27 15.96
N VAL A 104 4.25 -1.02 16.32
CA VAL A 104 5.00 -1.55 17.46
C VAL A 104 6.42 -1.90 17.02
N ASN A 105 7.35 -0.97 17.21
CA ASN A 105 8.76 -1.13 16.82
C ASN A 105 9.42 -2.37 17.45
N GLU A 106 9.14 -2.65 18.72
CA GLU A 106 9.81 -3.76 19.43
C GLU A 106 9.50 -5.14 18.86
N ILE A 107 8.46 -5.30 18.04
CA ILE A 107 8.17 -6.58 17.36
C ILE A 107 9.22 -6.89 16.27
N TYR A 108 9.92 -5.88 15.76
CA TYR A 108 10.87 -6.05 14.66
C TYR A 108 12.31 -6.02 15.14
N ASP A 109 13.18 -6.71 14.41
CA ASP A 109 14.60 -6.78 14.77
C ASP A 109 15.44 -5.59 14.29
N GLU A 110 14.96 -4.83 13.31
CA GLU A 110 15.57 -3.60 12.82
C GLU A 110 14.66 -2.38 13.01
N GLU A 111 15.29 -1.21 13.14
CA GLU A 111 14.59 0.07 13.15
C GLU A 111 14.40 0.60 11.72
N VAL A 112 13.16 0.91 11.35
CA VAL A 112 12.86 1.57 10.07
C VAL A 112 12.90 3.08 10.27
N THR A 113 13.84 3.76 9.61
CA THR A 113 14.03 5.21 9.73
C THR A 113 13.67 5.93 8.45
N VAL A 114 12.91 7.03 8.58
CA VAL A 114 12.60 7.98 7.50
C VAL A 114 13.42 9.24 7.72
N ARG A 115 14.08 9.75 6.68
CA ARG A 115 14.81 11.02 6.72
C ARG A 115 14.37 11.87 5.54
N ASN A 116 13.93 13.11 5.81
CA ASN A 116 13.47 14.04 4.78
C ASN A 116 12.39 13.48 3.84
N GLY A 117 11.51 12.60 4.35
CA GLY A 117 10.46 11.96 3.55
C GLY A 117 10.90 10.75 2.74
N GLU A 118 12.16 10.34 2.86
CA GLU A 118 12.74 9.21 2.13
C GLU A 118 13.23 8.10 3.06
N ILE A 119 13.33 6.89 2.52
CA ILE A 119 13.89 5.71 3.19
C ILE A 119 15.04 5.16 2.36
N ASP A 120 16.15 4.88 3.04
CA ASP A 120 17.26 4.13 2.48
C ASP A 120 16.96 2.63 2.53
N ILE A 121 16.24 2.14 1.52
CA ILE A 121 15.91 0.72 1.38
C ILE A 121 17.17 -0.13 1.25
N ALA A 122 18.23 0.38 0.59
CA ALA A 122 19.48 -0.35 0.42
C ALA A 122 20.14 -0.69 1.77
N ASN A 123 20.06 0.22 2.74
CA ASN A 123 20.56 -0.02 4.09
C ASN A 123 19.71 -1.06 4.85
N LEU A 124 18.39 -1.04 4.69
CA LEU A 124 17.47 -2.00 5.31
C LEU A 124 17.69 -3.44 4.79
N VAL A 125 18.02 -3.59 3.50
CA VAL A 125 18.18 -4.90 2.84
C VAL A 125 19.57 -5.51 2.95
N LYS A 126 20.41 -5.05 3.90
CA LYS A 126 21.69 -5.72 4.23
C LYS A 126 21.51 -7.19 4.63
N ARG A 127 20.29 -7.57 5.04
CA ARG A 127 19.89 -8.94 5.33
C ARG A 127 19.04 -9.50 4.19
N LYS A 128 19.12 -10.82 3.97
CA LYS A 128 18.32 -11.52 2.95
C LYS A 128 16.82 -11.31 3.18
N GLY A 129 16.06 -11.25 2.09
CA GLY A 129 14.61 -11.10 2.13
C GLY A 129 14.16 -9.65 2.24
N VAL A 130 13.15 -9.38 3.05
CA VAL A 130 12.52 -8.06 3.18
C VAL A 130 13.34 -7.06 4.02
N GLY A 131 14.39 -7.51 4.71
CA GLY A 131 15.22 -6.66 5.58
C GLY A 131 14.64 -6.44 6.98
N LEU A 132 13.53 -7.10 7.32
CA LEU A 132 12.93 -7.12 8.66
C LEU A 132 12.68 -8.56 9.10
N GLY A 133 13.11 -8.90 10.31
CA GLY A 133 12.70 -10.06 11.07
C GLY A 133 11.68 -9.70 12.15
N ILE A 134 10.93 -10.71 12.60
CA ILE A 134 9.99 -10.60 13.72
C ILE A 134 10.65 -11.24 14.95
N ARG A 135 10.66 -10.52 16.07
CA ARG A 135 11.05 -11.02 17.39
C ARG A 135 9.88 -11.80 17.99
N GLU A 136 9.80 -13.09 17.66
CA GLU A 136 8.70 -13.97 18.06
C GLU A 136 8.49 -14.00 19.58
N GLU A 137 9.58 -13.88 20.35
CA GLU A 137 9.57 -13.85 21.81
C GLU A 137 8.82 -12.63 22.40
N ILE A 138 8.64 -11.56 21.62
CA ILE A 138 7.91 -10.35 22.03
C ILE A 138 6.41 -10.46 21.73
N LEU A 139 6.02 -11.32 20.79
CA LEU A 139 4.61 -11.44 20.37
C LEU A 139 3.68 -11.82 21.52
N SER A 140 4.16 -12.56 22.52
CA SER A 140 3.37 -12.93 23.70
C SER A 140 2.94 -11.74 24.56
N LYS A 141 3.62 -10.58 24.45
CA LYS A 141 3.20 -9.33 25.10
C LYS A 141 1.98 -8.68 24.44
N TYR A 142 1.67 -9.06 23.20
CA TYR A 142 0.62 -8.47 22.37
C TYR A 142 -0.41 -9.52 21.95
N PRO A 143 -1.11 -10.18 22.91
CA PRO A 143 -2.14 -11.14 22.57
C PRO A 143 -3.26 -10.45 21.79
N TYR A 144 -3.82 -11.16 20.81
CA TYR A 144 -5.01 -10.68 20.11
C TYR A 144 -6.18 -10.60 21.09
N GLU A 145 -6.64 -9.38 21.36
CA GLU A 145 -7.85 -9.12 22.13
C GLU A 145 -8.92 -8.54 21.21
N LYS A 146 -10.03 -9.27 21.05
CA LYS A 146 -11.18 -8.78 20.28
C LYS A 146 -11.90 -7.68 21.08
N LYS A 147 -11.46 -6.42 20.91
CA LYS A 147 -12.07 -5.26 21.59
C LYS A 147 -13.27 -4.69 20.85
N TYR A 148 -13.17 -4.57 19.53
CA TYR A 148 -14.22 -4.00 18.69
C TYR A 148 -14.37 -4.83 17.42
N THR A 149 -15.63 -5.09 17.03
CA THR A 149 -15.92 -5.54 15.66
C THR A 149 -16.30 -4.29 14.88
N PRO A 150 -15.46 -3.80 13.94
CA PRO A 150 -15.85 -2.67 13.12
C PRO A 150 -17.12 -3.04 12.36
N LEU A 151 -18.09 -2.12 12.32
CA LEU A 151 -19.24 -2.26 11.45
C LEU A 151 -18.73 -2.17 10.00
N ILE A 152 -18.79 -3.30 9.30
CA ILE A 152 -18.46 -3.36 7.87
C ILE A 152 -19.76 -3.07 7.13
N PHE A 153 -19.86 -1.88 6.57
CA PHE A 153 -20.93 -1.52 5.64
C PHE A 153 -20.44 -1.86 4.23
N HIS A 154 -21.18 -2.70 3.53
CA HIS A 154 -20.93 -3.08 2.13
C HIS A 154 -21.73 -2.18 1.19
#